data_AF-R7UNN6-F1
#
_entry.id   AF-R7UNN6-F1
#
_cell.length_a   1.000
_cell.length_b   1.000
_cell.length_c   1.000
_cell.angle_alpha   90.00
_cell.angle_beta   90.00
_cell.angle_gamma   90.00
#
_symmetry.space_group_name_H-M   'P 1'
#
loop_
_entity.id
_entity.type
_entity.pdbx_description
1 polymer ?
#
loop_
_entity_poly.entity_id
_entity_poly.type
_entity_poly.pdbx_seq_one_letter_code
_entity_poly.pdbx_strand_id
1 'polypeptide(L)'
;MPILTLIYLSLSMFVSYFIFRTEKSCTGSDRSAFNSNLIVLFSEEYDRFPKPSPPSYRGAPRDLPIVSESDALLDTEEKRVIEWKFSELDTNKDNALRSPEIRDLRDLVKKLVRPKACAKDFLQYCDLNEDEGIERDEWSVCLGVDLH
;
A
#
# COMPACT_ATOMS: atom_id res chain seq x y z
N MET A 1 -34.85 12.94 40.40
CA MET A 1 -33.58 13.68 40.35
C MET A 1 -32.28 12.84 40.31
N PRO A 2 -32.25 11.48 40.28
CA PRO A 2 -30.97 10.76 40.14
C PRO A 2 -30.72 10.10 38.77
N ILE A 3 -31.73 10.02 37.89
CA ILE A 3 -31.60 9.30 36.60
C ILE A 3 -30.98 10.21 35.51
N LEU A 4 -31.28 11.51 35.53
CA LEU A 4 -30.75 12.48 34.57
C LEU A 4 -29.24 12.72 34.72
N THR A 5 -28.69 12.60 35.93
CA THR A 5 -27.25 12.75 36.20
C THR A 5 -26.43 11.56 35.71
N LEU A 6 -26.98 10.34 35.72
CA LEU A 6 -26.31 9.14 35.20
C LEU A 6 -26.21 9.13 33.66
N ILE A 7 -27.22 9.67 32.98
CA ILE A 7 -27.19 9.84 31.52
C ILE A 7 -26.17 10.91 31.11
N TYR A 8 -26.10 12.03 31.87
CA TYR A 8 -25.11 13.08 31.62
C TYR A 8 -23.66 12.61 31.86
N LEU A 9 -23.44 11.76 32.86
CA LEU A 9 -22.12 11.16 33.13
C LEU A 9 -21.72 10.12 32.08
N SER A 10 -22.65 9.31 31.55
CA SER A 10 -22.35 8.36 30.48
C SER A 10 -22.08 9.06 29.14
N LEU A 11 -22.89 10.07 28.77
CA LEU A 11 -22.63 10.92 27.61
C LEU A 11 -21.32 11.70 27.76
N SER A 12 -21.00 12.21 28.96
CA SER A 12 -19.72 12.88 29.23
C SER A 12 -18.50 11.96 29.09
N MET A 13 -18.61 10.69 29.50
CA MET A 13 -17.56 9.68 29.27
C MET A 13 -17.43 9.27 27.80
N PHE A 14 -18.54 9.20 27.04
CA PHE A 14 -18.50 8.98 25.59
C PHE A 14 -17.92 10.17 24.83
N VAL A 15 -18.30 11.41 25.19
CA VAL A 15 -17.72 12.64 24.65
C VAL A 15 -16.26 12.78 25.08
N SER A 16 -15.86 12.25 26.24
CA SER A 16 -14.46 12.17 26.68
C SER A 16 -13.63 11.12 25.94
N TYR A 17 -14.23 9.99 25.55
CA TYR A 17 -13.58 9.01 24.66
C TYR A 17 -13.52 9.52 23.20
N PHE A 18 -14.51 10.33 22.81
CA PHE A 18 -14.53 11.16 21.59
C PHE A 18 -13.81 12.52 21.77
N ILE A 19 -13.06 12.74 22.86
CA ILE A 19 -12.10 13.85 22.93
C ILE A 19 -11.07 13.55 21.86
N PHE A 20 -11.29 14.18 20.71
CA PHE A 20 -10.28 14.86 19.93
C PHE A 20 -8.90 14.19 20.02
N ARG A 21 -8.79 12.97 19.47
CA ARG A 21 -7.50 12.52 18.98
C ARG A 21 -7.19 13.49 17.84
N THR A 22 -6.48 14.57 18.15
CA THR A 22 -5.83 15.41 17.14
C THR A 22 -4.93 14.45 16.37
N GLU A 23 -5.44 13.87 15.29
CA GLU A 23 -4.56 13.10 14.44
C GLU A 23 -3.53 14.08 13.93
N LYS A 24 -2.28 13.83 14.33
CA LYS A 24 -1.15 14.60 13.85
C LYS A 24 -1.17 14.54 12.33
N SER A 25 -1.03 15.68 11.67
CA SER A 25 -0.88 15.72 10.21
C SER A 25 0.27 14.80 9.79
N CYS A 26 0.10 14.05 8.70
CA CYS A 26 1.10 13.14 8.19
C CYS A 26 2.30 13.93 7.64
N THR A 27 3.44 13.89 8.32
CA THR A 27 4.69 14.54 7.88
C THR A 27 5.46 13.67 6.88
N GLY A 28 6.47 14.23 6.21
CA GLY A 28 7.33 13.44 5.30
C GLY A 28 8.03 12.25 5.97
N SER A 29 8.43 12.39 7.24
CA SER A 29 9.01 11.28 8.02
C SER A 29 7.96 10.20 8.33
N ASP A 30 6.73 10.63 8.66
CA ASP A 30 5.62 9.69 8.89
C ASP A 30 5.27 8.92 7.61
N ARG A 31 5.36 9.57 6.43
CA ARG A 31 5.17 8.91 5.12
C ARG A 31 6.22 7.85 4.86
N SER A 32 7.49 8.15 5.12
CA SER A 32 8.57 7.15 4.95
C SER A 32 8.33 5.93 5.84
N ALA A 33 8.01 6.13 7.13
CA ALA A 33 7.69 5.03 8.03
C ALA A 33 6.43 4.26 7.62
N PHE A 34 5.40 4.97 7.14
CA PHE A 34 4.19 4.37 6.61
C PHE A 34 4.48 3.49 5.39
N ASN A 35 5.24 4.00 4.42
CA ASN A 35 5.62 3.29 3.19
C ASN A 35 6.39 2.02 3.52
N SER A 36 7.38 2.07 4.43
CA SER A 36 8.10 0.88 4.87
C SER A 36 7.18 -0.18 5.48
N ASN A 37 6.25 0.22 6.35
CA ASN A 37 5.28 -0.71 6.94
C ASN A 37 4.33 -1.30 5.90
N LEU A 38 3.96 -0.50 4.88
CA LEU A 38 3.11 -0.94 3.78
C LEU A 38 3.82 -1.96 2.90
N ILE A 39 5.09 -1.72 2.55
CA ILE A 39 5.92 -2.67 1.81
C ILE A 39 6.05 -3.98 2.57
N VAL A 40 6.29 -3.95 3.88
CA VAL A 40 6.34 -5.16 4.72
C VAL A 40 5.03 -5.94 4.64
N LEU A 41 3.88 -5.27 4.71
CA LEU A 41 2.57 -5.92 4.56
C LEU A 41 2.44 -6.60 3.20
N PHE A 42 2.88 -5.94 2.12
CA PHE A 42 2.84 -6.51 0.78
C PHE A 42 3.81 -7.69 0.62
N SER A 43 5.01 -7.61 1.19
CA SER A 43 5.98 -8.70 1.17
C SER A 43 5.43 -9.94 1.89
N GLU A 44 4.79 -9.76 3.05
CA GLU A 44 4.11 -10.85 3.77
C GLU A 44 2.97 -11.49 2.97
N GLU A 45 2.30 -10.71 2.12
CA GLU A 45 1.27 -11.20 1.21
C GLU A 45 1.93 -11.97 0.05
N TYR A 46 2.94 -11.38 -0.58
CA TYR A 46 3.69 -11.92 -1.71
C TYR A 46 4.34 -13.27 -1.39
N ASP A 47 4.92 -13.42 -0.20
CA ASP A 47 5.55 -14.67 0.25
C ASP A 47 4.58 -15.84 0.40
N ARG A 48 3.28 -15.58 0.52
CA ARG A 48 2.24 -16.61 0.60
C ARG A 48 1.83 -17.14 -0.76
N PHE A 49 2.17 -16.43 -1.84
CA PHE A 49 1.88 -16.89 -3.19
C PHE A 49 2.94 -17.89 -3.67
N PRO A 50 2.54 -18.97 -4.36
CA PRO A 50 3.49 -19.86 -5.02
C PRO A 50 4.27 -19.04 -6.05
N LYS A 51 5.52 -18.72 -5.72
CA LYS A 51 6.43 -18.04 -6.66
C LYS A 51 6.61 -18.99 -7.86
N PRO A 52 6.37 -18.55 -9.11
CA PRO A 52 6.65 -19.39 -10.26
C PRO A 52 8.10 -19.83 -10.15
N SER A 53 8.31 -21.14 -10.05
CA SER A 53 9.66 -21.69 -10.05
C SER A 53 10.35 -21.16 -11.30
N PRO A 54 11.56 -20.57 -11.19
CA PRO A 54 12.30 -20.14 -12.37
C PRO A 54 12.33 -21.32 -13.35
N PRO A 55 12.10 -21.09 -14.65
CA PRO A 55 11.99 -22.18 -15.60
C PRO A 55 13.20 -23.08 -15.45
N SER A 56 12.95 -24.32 -15.02
CA SER A 56 13.99 -25.35 -14.90
C SER A 56 14.33 -25.77 -16.32
N TYR A 57 15.16 -24.98 -17.00
CA TYR A 57 15.66 -25.28 -18.33
C TYR A 57 16.65 -26.44 -18.25
N ARG A 58 16.11 -27.66 -18.13
CA ARG A 58 16.88 -28.88 -18.35
C ARG A 58 17.19 -28.97 -19.85
N GLY A 59 18.24 -28.26 -20.29
CA GLY A 59 18.78 -28.35 -21.66
C GLY A 59 19.01 -27.05 -22.43
N ALA A 60 18.95 -25.86 -21.81
CA ALA A 60 19.26 -24.62 -22.53
C ALA A 60 20.78 -24.43 -22.77
N PRO A 61 21.21 -23.90 -23.93
CA PRO A 61 22.61 -23.53 -24.20
C PRO A 61 23.15 -22.55 -23.15
N ARG A 62 24.42 -22.71 -22.76
CA ARG A 62 25.05 -22.00 -21.62
C ARG A 62 25.28 -20.50 -21.83
N ASP A 63 24.99 -19.96 -23.03
CA ASP A 63 25.42 -18.62 -23.44
C ASP A 63 24.26 -17.65 -23.76
N LEU A 64 23.03 -17.93 -23.33
CA LEU A 64 21.90 -17.00 -23.47
C LEU A 64 21.25 -16.75 -22.11
N PRO A 65 21.31 -15.51 -21.57
CA PRO A 65 20.50 -15.15 -20.42
C PRO A 65 19.06 -15.04 -20.88
N ILE A 66 18.31 -16.14 -20.84
CA ILE A 66 16.84 -16.10 -20.85
C ILE A 66 16.39 -15.86 -19.41
N VAL A 67 16.82 -14.73 -18.86
CA VAL A 67 16.08 -14.04 -17.80
C VAL A 67 15.13 -13.15 -18.58
N SER A 68 13.83 -13.18 -18.27
CA SER A 68 12.90 -12.27 -18.93
C SER A 68 13.43 -10.83 -18.74
N GLU A 69 13.41 -9.98 -19.77
CA GLU A 69 13.86 -8.57 -19.64
C GLU A 69 13.20 -7.88 -18.42
N SER A 70 11.97 -8.27 -18.10
CA SER A 70 11.24 -7.86 -16.90
C SER A 70 11.88 -8.29 -15.57
N ASP A 71 12.49 -9.47 -15.48
CA ASP A 71 13.16 -9.93 -14.25
C ASP A 71 14.47 -9.18 -13.99
N ALA A 72 15.14 -8.70 -15.05
CA ALA A 72 16.36 -7.91 -14.92
C ALA A 72 16.08 -6.49 -14.43
N LEU A 73 14.91 -5.92 -14.76
CA LEU A 73 14.46 -4.60 -14.29
C LEU A 73 13.95 -4.64 -12.84
N LEU A 74 13.44 -5.80 -12.40
CA LEU A 74 12.99 -6.06 -11.03
C LEU A 74 14.09 -6.77 -10.23
N ASP A 75 15.26 -6.15 -10.13
CA ASP A 75 16.45 -6.72 -9.50
C ASP A 75 16.28 -6.97 -7.99
N THR A 76 15.54 -6.09 -7.29
CA THR A 76 15.24 -6.24 -5.86
C THR A 76 13.90 -6.94 -5.59
N GLU A 77 13.78 -7.57 -4.42
CA GLU A 77 12.50 -8.15 -3.98
C GLU A 77 11.43 -7.07 -3.77
N GLU A 78 11.81 -5.90 -3.26
CA GLU A 78 10.91 -4.75 -3.10
C GLU A 78 10.28 -4.35 -4.43
N LYS A 79 11.08 -4.25 -5.50
CA LYS A 79 10.57 -3.98 -6.86
C LYS A 79 9.57 -5.04 -7.30
N ARG A 80 9.88 -6.33 -7.11
CA ARG A 80 8.97 -7.43 -7.46
C ARG A 80 7.67 -7.39 -6.68
N VAL A 81 7.72 -7.11 -5.38
CA VAL A 81 6.55 -7.00 -4.50
C VAL A 81 5.66 -5.82 -4.91
N ILE A 82 6.27 -4.66 -5.16
CA ILE A 82 5.55 -3.45 -5.57
C ILE A 82 4.90 -3.61 -6.95
N GLU A 83 5.63 -4.18 -7.91
CA GLU A 83 5.12 -4.48 -9.25
C GLU A 83 3.98 -5.50 -9.19
N TRP A 84 4.18 -6.61 -8.47
CA TRP A 84 3.17 -7.64 -8.31
C TRP A 84 1.89 -7.07 -7.72
N LYS A 85 2.01 -6.26 -6.65
CA LYS A 85 0.83 -5.70 -5.98
C LYS A 85 0.08 -4.73 -6.87
N PHE A 86 0.79 -3.92 -7.66
CA PHE A 86 0.18 -3.07 -8.67
C PHE A 86 -0.61 -3.90 -9.70
N SER A 87 0.03 -4.91 -10.29
CA SER A 87 -0.58 -5.78 -11.31
C SER A 87 -1.78 -6.57 -10.78
N GLU A 88 -1.78 -6.93 -9.49
CA GLU A 88 -2.91 -7.60 -8.84
C GLU A 88 -4.13 -6.69 -8.70
N LEU A 89 -3.90 -5.40 -8.43
CA LEU A 89 -4.95 -4.39 -8.27
C LEU A 89 -5.46 -3.85 -9.61
N ASP A 90 -4.60 -3.74 -10.62
CA ASP A 90 -4.93 -3.27 -11.97
C ASP A 90 -5.70 -4.35 -12.75
N THR A 91 -6.98 -4.50 -12.41
CA THR A 91 -7.84 -5.54 -12.96
C THR A 91 -8.20 -5.29 -14.42
N ASN A 92 -8.26 -4.03 -14.84
CA ASN A 92 -8.62 -3.64 -16.20
C ASN A 92 -7.39 -3.50 -17.13
N LYS A 93 -6.17 -3.52 -16.58
CA LYS A 93 -4.88 -3.47 -17.27
C LYS A 93 -4.65 -2.16 -18.03
N ASP A 94 -5.17 -1.06 -17.52
CA ASP A 94 -4.96 0.27 -18.09
C ASP A 94 -3.70 0.98 -17.55
N ASN A 95 -2.96 0.32 -16.65
CA ASN A 95 -1.79 0.85 -15.94
C ASN A 95 -2.08 2.05 -15.02
N ALA A 96 -3.32 2.18 -14.55
CA ALA A 96 -3.71 3.19 -13.58
C ALA A 96 -4.70 2.64 -12.55
N LEU A 97 -4.36 2.71 -11.26
CA LEU A 97 -5.26 2.26 -10.19
C LEU A 97 -6.34 3.30 -9.92
N ARG A 98 -7.58 2.99 -10.32
CA ARG A 98 -8.73 3.87 -10.07
C ARG A 98 -9.49 3.49 -8.81
N SER A 99 -10.39 4.38 -8.38
CA SER A 99 -11.19 4.24 -7.16
C SER A 99 -11.80 2.84 -6.91
N PRO A 100 -12.38 2.14 -7.91
CA PRO A 100 -12.95 0.80 -7.70
C PRO A 100 -11.90 -0.27 -7.36
N GLU A 101 -10.73 -0.20 -7.99
CA GLU A 101 -9.66 -1.19 -7.90
C GLU A 101 -8.90 -1.08 -6.58
N ILE A 102 -8.66 0.16 -6.15
CA ILE A 102 -7.86 0.42 -4.95
C ILE A 102 -8.68 0.48 -3.65
N ARG A 103 -10.02 0.40 -3.75
CA ARG A 103 -10.94 0.56 -2.61
C ARG A 103 -10.63 -0.41 -1.47
N ASP A 104 -10.45 -1.68 -1.79
CA ASP A 104 -10.30 -2.73 -0.79
C ASP A 104 -8.91 -2.65 -0.13
N LEU A 105 -7.88 -2.30 -0.91
CA LEU A 105 -6.55 -1.96 -0.39
C LEU A 105 -6.63 -0.78 0.59
N ARG A 106 -7.32 0.30 0.23
CA ARG A 106 -7.47 1.48 1.09
C ARG A 106 -8.05 1.12 2.44
N ASP A 107 -9.05 0.25 2.48
CA ASP A 107 -9.69 -0.19 3.72
C ASP A 107 -8.77 -1.09 4.55
N LEU A 108 -7.99 -1.97 3.89
CA LEU A 108 -6.97 -2.80 4.53
C LEU A 108 -5.87 -1.94 5.18
N VAL A 109 -5.32 -0.99 4.42
CA VAL A 109 -4.27 -0.06 4.87
C VAL A 109 -4.73 0.76 6.07
N LYS A 110 -5.95 1.32 6.00
CA LYS A 110 -6.57 2.05 7.12
C LYS A 110 -6.72 1.18 8.37
N LYS A 111 -6.88 -0.13 8.25
CA LYS A 111 -6.98 -1.07 9.40
C LYS A 111 -5.61 -1.49 9.92
N LEU A 112 -4.68 -1.86 9.05
CA LEU A 112 -3.46 -2.57 9.43
C LEU A 112 -2.23 -1.68 9.55
N VAL A 113 -2.08 -0.70 8.66
CA VAL A 113 -0.82 0.06 8.53
C VAL A 113 -0.83 1.28 9.44
N ARG A 114 0.36 1.66 9.91
CA ARG A 114 0.62 2.83 10.76
C ARG A 114 1.72 3.69 10.12
N PRO A 115 1.72 5.03 10.33
CA PRO A 115 0.75 5.81 11.12
C PRO A 115 -0.64 5.95 10.49
N LYS A 116 -1.69 6.12 11.32
CA LYS A 116 -3.09 6.21 10.85
C LYS A 116 -3.40 7.50 10.09
N ALA A 117 -2.72 8.58 10.41
CA ALA A 117 -2.85 9.84 9.68
C ALA A 117 -2.46 9.66 8.20
N CYS A 118 -1.31 9.05 7.94
CA CYS A 118 -0.86 8.77 6.57
C CYS A 118 -1.74 7.75 5.85
N ALA A 119 -2.27 6.75 6.57
CA ALA A 119 -3.19 5.77 5.99
C ALA A 119 -4.50 6.38 5.46
N LYS A 120 -4.95 7.51 6.01
CA LYS A 120 -6.17 8.18 5.55
C LYS A 120 -6.00 8.84 4.20
N ASP A 121 -4.85 9.48 4.02
CA ASP A 121 -4.55 10.32 2.86
C ASP A 121 -3.58 9.61 1.89
N PHE A 122 -3.35 8.30 2.07
CA PHE A 122 -2.37 7.51 1.32
C PHE A 122 -2.48 7.70 -0.18
N LEU A 123 -3.67 7.45 -0.71
CA LEU A 123 -3.92 7.54 -2.14
C LEU A 123 -3.79 8.97 -2.66
N GLN A 124 -4.19 9.95 -1.85
CA GLN A 124 -4.14 11.36 -2.23
C GLN A 124 -2.71 11.88 -2.33
N TYR A 125 -1.77 11.37 -1.52
CA TYR A 125 -0.38 11.81 -1.68
C TYR A 125 0.40 11.01 -2.72
N CYS A 126 -0.09 9.83 -3.13
CA CYS A 126 0.50 9.06 -4.23
C CYS A 126 0.02 9.52 -5.61
N ASP A 127 -1.17 10.12 -5.70
CA ASP A 127 -1.66 10.80 -6.90
C ASP A 127 -0.89 12.14 -7.07
N LEU A 128 0.21 12.12 -7.85
CA LEU A 128 1.14 13.24 -7.99
C LEU A 128 0.66 14.25 -9.03
N ASN A 129 -0.10 13.78 -10.02
CA ASN A 129 -0.66 14.61 -11.09
C ASN A 129 -2.11 15.09 -10.79
N GLU A 130 -2.71 14.62 -9.69
CA GLU A 130 -4.06 14.95 -9.21
C GLU A 130 -5.18 14.57 -10.20
N ASP A 131 -5.01 13.44 -10.91
CA ASP A 131 -5.95 12.96 -11.93
C ASP A 131 -6.99 11.95 -11.42
N GLU A 132 -7.07 11.75 -10.09
CA GLU A 132 -7.90 10.74 -9.42
C GLU A 132 -7.55 9.28 -9.78
N GLY A 133 -6.33 9.05 -10.24
CA GLY A 133 -5.71 7.75 -10.47
C GLY A 133 -4.33 7.67 -9.81
N ILE A 134 -3.76 6.46 -9.82
CA ILE A 134 -2.35 6.28 -9.49
C ILE A 134 -1.76 5.45 -10.62
N GLU A 135 -0.96 6.09 -11.46
CA GLU A 135 -0.22 5.41 -12.51
C GLU A 135 0.90 4.53 -11.93
N ARG A 136 1.37 3.55 -12.71
CA ARG A 136 2.44 2.63 -12.28
C ARG A 136 3.70 3.34 -11.76
N ASP A 137 4.10 4.42 -12.42
CA ASP A 137 5.29 5.18 -12.05
C ASP A 137 5.04 6.02 -10.78
N GLU A 138 3.85 6.58 -10.61
CA GLU A 138 3.46 7.29 -9.39
C GLU A 138 3.43 6.34 -8.19
N TRP A 139 2.89 5.14 -8.37
CA TRP A 139 2.88 4.09 -7.36
C TRP A 139 4.29 3.73 -6.89
N SER A 140 5.22 3.54 -7.82
CA SER A 140 6.59 3.14 -7.51
C SER A 140 7.36 4.27 -6.82
N VAL A 141 7.29 5.49 -7.35
CA VAL A 141 7.90 6.69 -6.77
C VAL A 141 7.33 6.96 -5.37
N CYS A 142 6.01 6.86 -5.21
CA CYS A 142 5.33 7.11 -3.94
C CYS A 142 5.81 6.17 -2.83
N LEU A 143 6.05 4.90 -3.17
CA LEU A 143 6.53 3.88 -2.22
C LEU A 143 8.05 3.87 -2.06
N GLY A 144 8.78 4.71 -2.81
CA GLY A 144 10.24 4.83 -2.74
C GLY A 144 10.98 3.69 -3.44
N VAL A 145 10.33 3.04 -4.41
CA VAL A 145 10.88 1.96 -5.22
C VAL A 145 10.94 2.45 -6.66
N ASP A 146 12.13 2.68 -7.18
CA ASP A 146 12.28 3.12 -8.57
C ASP A 146 12.18 1.92 -9.53
N LEU A 147 11.18 1.93 -10.42
CA LEU A 147 10.94 0.88 -11.42
C LEU A 147 11.45 1.26 -12.83
N HIS A 148 12.28 2.30 -12.96
CA HIS A 148 12.98 2.67 -14.20
C HIS A 148 14.11 1.72 -14.60
#